data_AF-A0AAV9MHN8-F1
#
_entry.id   AF-A0AAV9MHN8-F1
#
_cell.length_a   1.000
_cell.length_b   1.000
_cell.length_c   1.000
_cell.angle_alpha   90.00
_cell.angle_beta   90.00
_cell.angle_gamma   90.00
#
_symmetry.space_group_name_H-M   'P 1'
#
loop_
_entity.id
_entity.type
_entity.pdbx_description
1 polymer ?
#
loop_
_entity_poly.entity_id
_entity_poly.type
_entity_poly.pdbx_seq_one_letter_code
_entity_poly.pdbx_strand_id
1 'polypeptide(L)'
;MVRNKVKLAFMENNTERRVSYRKRQKGFLTKARELNTLCDVELATLVNSPYHNELEVFPNHKAATGIFTKFIDLPEDKKSKNMKTHEKITTKRIEKIEKELEKVRKENKKME
;
A
#
# COMPACT_ATOMS: atom_id res chain seq x y z
N MET A 1 20.40 -6.54 -17.21
CA MET A 1 20.28 -5.38 -16.30
C MET A 1 20.07 -5.91 -14.89
N VAL A 2 20.95 -5.56 -13.93
CA VAL A 2 20.80 -6.00 -12.54
C VAL A 2 19.58 -5.31 -11.93
N ARG A 3 18.69 -6.08 -11.30
CA ARG A 3 17.46 -5.56 -10.69
C ARG A 3 17.81 -4.91 -9.36
N ASN A 4 17.92 -3.59 -9.35
CA ASN A 4 18.15 -2.84 -8.11
C ASN A 4 16.95 -2.92 -7.18
N LYS A 5 17.23 -2.95 -5.86
CA LYS A 5 16.20 -2.90 -4.83
C LYS A 5 15.44 -1.57 -4.92
N VAL A 6 14.12 -1.66 -5.01
CA VAL A 6 13.24 -0.49 -5.09
C VAL A 6 13.19 0.22 -3.74
N LYS A 7 13.41 1.54 -3.73
CA LYS A 7 13.12 2.40 -2.57
C LYS A 7 11.61 2.66 -2.49
N LEU A 8 11.00 2.40 -1.33
CA LEU A 8 9.57 2.66 -1.08
C LEU A 8 9.36 4.12 -0.62
N ALA A 9 9.64 5.04 -1.52
CA ALA A 9 9.46 6.49 -1.34
C ALA A 9 8.79 7.07 -2.60
N PHE A 10 8.36 8.34 -2.51
CA PHE A 10 7.86 9.05 -3.67
C PHE A 10 8.93 9.16 -4.75
N MET A 11 8.54 8.92 -6.01
CA MET A 11 9.46 9.03 -7.16
C MET A 11 9.35 10.42 -7.76
N GLU A 12 10.37 11.27 -7.60
CA GLU A 12 10.32 12.66 -8.09
C GLU A 12 10.23 12.76 -9.61
N ASN A 13 10.99 11.92 -10.33
CA ASN A 13 10.97 11.90 -11.79
C ASN A 13 9.59 11.44 -12.30
N ASN A 14 8.85 12.36 -12.92
CA ASN A 14 7.49 12.11 -13.36
C ASN A 14 7.38 11.02 -14.44
N THR A 15 8.33 10.96 -15.37
CA THR A 15 8.34 9.95 -16.44
C THR A 15 8.56 8.56 -15.87
N GLU A 16 9.56 8.40 -15.01
CA GLU A 16 9.83 7.13 -14.33
C GLU A 16 8.67 6.73 -13.42
N ARG A 17 8.09 7.68 -12.69
CA ARG A 17 6.93 7.47 -11.82
C ARG A 17 5.73 6.97 -12.63
N ARG A 18 5.43 7.57 -13.79
CA ARG A 18 4.35 7.15 -14.68
C ARG A 18 4.56 5.74 -15.23
N VAL A 19 5.77 5.41 -15.68
CA VAL A 19 6.10 4.06 -16.18
C VAL A 19 5.98 3.02 -15.06
N SER A 20 6.53 3.32 -13.88
CA SER A 20 6.43 2.47 -12.68
C SER A 20 4.97 2.28 -12.26
N TYR A 21 4.18 3.34 -12.22
CA TYR A 21 2.75 3.30 -11.91
C TYR A 21 2.01 2.34 -12.83
N ARG A 22 2.12 2.49 -14.15
CA ARG A 22 1.42 1.63 -15.13
C ARG A 22 1.77 0.15 -14.93
N LYS A 23 3.05 -0.17 -14.74
CA LYS A 23 3.52 -1.54 -14.49
C LYS A 23 2.97 -2.10 -13.18
N ARG A 24 3.02 -1.32 -12.10
CA ARG A 24 2.56 -1.75 -10.77
C ARG A 24 1.05 -1.86 -10.67
N GLN A 25 0.31 -0.92 -11.24
CA GLN A 25 -1.15 -0.97 -11.29
C GLN A 25 -1.63 -2.23 -12.00
N LYS A 26 -1.09 -2.51 -13.20
CA LYS A 26 -1.40 -3.74 -13.93
C LYS A 26 -1.12 -4.98 -13.08
N GLY A 27 0.08 -5.06 -12.49
CA GLY A 27 0.45 -6.18 -11.63
C GLY A 27 -0.43 -6.32 -10.38
N PHE A 28 -0.80 -5.20 -9.75
CA PHE A 28 -1.69 -5.17 -8.59
C PHE A 28 -3.08 -5.70 -8.94
N LEU A 29 -3.68 -5.26 -10.04
CA LEU A 29 -4.99 -5.74 -10.50
C LEU A 29 -4.95 -7.21 -10.92
N THR A 30 -3.86 -7.67 -11.55
CA THR A 30 -3.65 -9.10 -11.84
C THR A 30 -3.62 -9.93 -10.55
N LYS A 31 -2.88 -9.49 -9.53
CA LYS A 31 -2.84 -10.19 -8.23
C LYS A 31 -4.17 -10.16 -7.48
N ALA A 32 -4.89 -9.05 -7.56
CA ALA A 32 -6.25 -8.96 -7.01
C ALA A 32 -7.19 -9.99 -7.65
N ARG A 33 -7.17 -10.10 -8.99
CA ARG A 33 -7.97 -11.09 -9.73
C ARG A 33 -7.55 -12.52 -9.39
N GLU A 34 -6.26 -12.82 -9.41
CA GLU A 34 -5.74 -14.15 -9.02
C GLU A 34 -6.21 -14.54 -7.63
N LEU A 35 -6.08 -13.63 -6.64
CA LEU A 35 -6.50 -13.92 -5.26
C LEU A 35 -8.00 -14.14 -5.15
N ASN A 36 -8.81 -13.30 -5.80
CA ASN A 36 -10.26 -13.46 -5.86
C ASN A 36 -10.66 -14.81 -6.47
N THR A 37 -10.05 -15.22 -7.58
CA THR A 37 -10.39 -16.46 -8.29
C THR A 37 -9.85 -17.72 -7.59
N LEU A 38 -8.61 -17.71 -7.12
CA LEU A 38 -7.96 -18.90 -6.57
C LEU A 38 -8.42 -19.22 -5.14
N CYS A 39 -8.80 -18.20 -4.38
CA CYS A 39 -9.18 -18.37 -2.98
C CYS A 39 -10.68 -18.16 -2.73
N ASP A 40 -11.46 -17.84 -3.76
CA ASP A 40 -12.90 -17.56 -3.65
C ASP A 40 -13.24 -16.54 -2.55
N VAL A 41 -12.50 -15.42 -2.54
CA VAL A 41 -12.67 -14.35 -1.54
C VAL A 41 -13.30 -13.10 -2.16
N GLU A 42 -14.25 -12.47 -1.45
CA GLU A 42 -14.76 -11.15 -1.83
C GLU A 42 -13.63 -10.12 -1.75
N LEU A 43 -13.29 -9.50 -2.88
CA LEU A 43 -12.18 -8.56 -2.98
C LEU A 43 -12.57 -7.39 -3.88
N ALA A 44 -12.37 -6.17 -3.38
CA ALA A 44 -12.55 -4.94 -4.14
C ALA A 44 -11.27 -4.10 -4.09
N THR A 45 -10.95 -3.44 -5.20
CA THR A 45 -9.86 -2.45 -5.25
C THR A 45 -10.34 -1.16 -5.91
N LEU A 46 -9.74 -0.05 -5.48
CA LEU A 46 -9.94 1.27 -6.06
C LEU A 46 -8.58 1.95 -6.15
N VAL A 47 -8.20 2.37 -7.36
CA VAL A 47 -6.94 3.06 -7.62
C VAL A 47 -7.22 4.36 -8.36
N ASN A 48 -6.86 5.47 -7.72
CA ASN A 48 -6.87 6.81 -8.33
C ASN A 48 -5.45 7.23 -8.74
N SER A 49 -5.33 8.04 -9.78
CA SER A 49 -4.05 8.47 -10.32
C SER A 49 -4.13 9.79 -11.05
N PRO A 50 -3.06 10.60 -11.04
CA PRO A 50 -2.97 11.81 -11.86
C PRO A 50 -2.69 11.52 -13.34
N TYR A 51 -2.52 10.25 -13.75
CA TYR A 51 -2.09 9.89 -15.10
C TYR A 51 -3.22 9.52 -16.05
N HIS A 52 -4.44 9.41 -15.55
CA HIS A 52 -5.68 9.15 -16.27
C HIS A 52 -6.85 9.69 -15.44
N ASN A 53 -8.00 9.91 -16.08
CA ASN A 53 -9.15 10.54 -15.43
C ASN A 53 -10.12 9.52 -14.80
N GLU A 54 -9.95 8.23 -15.12
CA GLU A 54 -10.87 7.18 -14.72
C GLU A 54 -10.37 6.45 -13.49
N LEU A 55 -11.28 6.16 -12.57
CA LEU A 55 -10.96 5.31 -11.42
C LEU A 55 -10.81 3.86 -11.88
N GLU A 56 -9.71 3.24 -11.49
CA GLU A 56 -9.46 1.85 -11.78
C GLU A 56 -10.02 1.00 -10.66
N VAL A 57 -11.11 0.30 -10.98
CA VAL A 57 -11.93 -0.43 -10.01
C VAL A 57 -12.00 -1.90 -10.39
N PHE A 58 -11.75 -2.77 -9.43
CA PHE A 58 -11.96 -4.21 -9.55
C PHE A 58 -12.97 -4.69 -8.49
N PRO A 59 -13.86 -5.63 -8.81
CA PRO A 59 -14.05 -6.29 -10.11
C PRO A 59 -14.87 -5.47 -11.12
N ASN A 60 -15.79 -4.65 -10.63
CA ASN A 60 -16.51 -3.61 -11.35
C ASN A 60 -17.11 -2.64 -10.32
N HIS A 61 -17.60 -1.48 -10.76
CA HIS A 61 -18.14 -0.46 -9.87
C HIS A 61 -19.24 -0.99 -8.94
N LYS A 62 -20.24 -1.72 -9.45
CA LYS A 62 -21.38 -2.20 -8.66
C LYS A 62 -20.95 -3.17 -7.56
N ALA A 63 -20.15 -4.17 -7.91
CA ALA A 63 -19.65 -5.18 -6.97
C ALA A 63 -18.68 -4.56 -5.95
N ALA A 64 -17.77 -3.70 -6.39
CA ALA A 64 -16.83 -3.03 -5.50
C ALA A 64 -17.56 -2.14 -4.49
N THR A 65 -18.55 -1.36 -4.93
CA THR A 65 -19.39 -0.56 -4.03
C THR A 65 -20.07 -1.44 -2.98
N GLY A 66 -20.67 -2.57 -3.38
CA GLY A 66 -21.29 -3.49 -2.42
C GLY A 66 -20.32 -4.02 -1.37
N ILE A 67 -19.09 -4.38 -1.78
CA ILE A 67 -18.04 -4.85 -0.86
C ILE A 67 -17.59 -3.73 0.08
N PHE A 68 -17.40 -2.51 -0.43
CA PHE A 68 -17.02 -1.36 0.40
C PHE A 68 -18.13 -0.99 1.39
N THR A 69 -19.39 -0.98 0.98
CA THR A 69 -20.52 -0.74 1.88
C THR A 69 -20.58 -1.78 2.99
N LYS A 70 -20.50 -3.08 2.65
CA LYS A 70 -20.38 -4.15 3.64
C LYS A 70 -19.24 -3.90 4.62
N PHE A 71 -18.07 -3.47 4.13
CA PHE A 71 -16.93 -3.15 4.99
C PHE A 71 -17.18 -1.94 5.89
N ILE A 72 -17.83 -0.89 5.39
CA ILE A 72 -18.20 0.31 6.18
C ILE A 72 -19.23 -0.03 7.26
N ASP A 73 -20.14 -0.96 6.98
CA ASP A 73 -21.19 -1.37 7.93
C ASP A 73 -20.69 -2.33 9.02
N LEU A 74 -19.46 -2.86 8.90
CA LEU A 74 -18.88 -3.70 9.94
C LEU A 74 -18.67 -2.92 11.26
N PRO A 75 -18.68 -3.61 12.42
CA PRO A 75 -18.20 -3.03 13.68
C PRO A 75 -16.71 -2.65 13.64
N GLU A 76 -16.33 -1.59 14.36
CA GLU A 76 -14.97 -1.02 14.31
C GLU A 76 -13.89 -1.97 14.87
N ASP A 77 -14.23 -2.82 15.84
CA ASP A 77 -13.36 -3.88 16.36
C ASP A 77 -12.98 -4.88 15.26
N LYS A 78 -13.92 -5.21 14.36
CA LYS A 78 -13.69 -6.10 13.22
C LYS A 78 -12.91 -5.42 12.11
N LYS A 79 -13.18 -4.14 11.81
CA LYS A 79 -12.43 -3.38 10.80
C LYS A 79 -10.98 -3.19 11.21
N SER A 80 -10.76 -2.69 12.42
CA SER A 80 -9.45 -2.21 12.86
C SER A 80 -8.41 -3.33 13.06
N LYS A 81 -8.84 -4.56 13.37
CA LYS A 81 -7.99 -5.73 13.64
C LYS A 81 -6.98 -6.02 12.53
N ASN A 82 -7.42 -5.97 11.27
CA ASN A 82 -6.59 -6.31 10.11
C ASN A 82 -6.31 -5.11 9.19
N MET A 83 -6.92 -3.95 9.44
CA MET A 83 -6.75 -2.77 8.60
C MET A 83 -5.32 -2.22 8.65
N LYS A 84 -4.69 -2.15 7.47
CA LYS A 84 -3.40 -1.50 7.25
C LYS A 84 -3.62 -0.14 6.61
N THR A 85 -3.30 0.93 7.32
CA THR A 85 -3.32 2.30 6.79
C THR A 85 -1.91 2.81 6.55
N HIS A 86 -1.78 3.79 5.65
CA HIS A 86 -0.50 4.46 5.42
C HIS A 86 0.05 5.11 6.69
N GLU A 87 -0.83 5.69 7.52
CA GLU A 87 -0.50 6.27 8.82
C GLU A 87 0.10 5.22 9.75
N LYS A 88 -0.59 4.09 9.99
CA LYS A 88 -0.10 3.00 10.86
C LYS A 88 1.25 2.46 10.38
N ILE A 89 1.48 2.38 9.07
CA ILE A 89 2.77 1.94 8.51
C ILE A 89 3.85 3.00 8.76
N THR A 90 3.52 4.28 8.56
CA THR A 90 4.43 5.41 8.74
C THR A 90 4.84 5.54 10.21
N THR A 91 3.91 5.51 11.15
CA THR A 91 4.19 5.56 12.60
C THR A 91 5.14 4.45 13.02
N LYS A 92 4.90 3.20 12.57
CA LYS A 92 5.79 2.06 12.86
C LYS A 92 7.20 2.25 12.29
N ARG A 93 7.34 2.91 11.15
CA ARG A 93 8.66 3.22 10.56
C ARG A 93 9.38 4.30 11.36
N ILE A 94 8.66 5.33 11.81
CA ILE A 94 9.18 6.39 12.68
C ILE A 94 9.72 5.77 13.98
N GLU A 95 8.91 4.97 14.68
CA GLU A 95 9.31 4.29 15.92
C GLU A 95 10.57 3.43 15.73
N LYS A 96 10.70 2.76 14.58
CA LYS A 96 11.88 1.95 14.27
C LYS A 96 13.13 2.82 14.11
N ILE A 97 13.02 3.92 13.37
CA ILE A 97 14.14 4.84 13.13
C ILE A 97 14.55 5.54 14.44
N GLU A 98 13.59 5.93 15.27
CA GLU A 98 13.87 6.53 16.59
C GLU A 98 14.66 5.57 17.50
N LYS A 99 14.29 4.29 17.53
CA LYS A 99 15.04 3.26 18.27
C LYS A 99 16.45 3.05 17.73
N GLU A 100 16.63 3.06 16.41
CA GLU A 100 17.96 2.97 15.79
C GLU A 100 18.80 4.20 16.13
N LEU A 101 18.21 5.40 16.10
CA LEU A 101 18.86 6.65 16.47
C LEU A 101 19.30 6.67 17.94
N GLU A 102 18.47 6.16 18.85
CA GLU A 102 18.82 6.06 20.27
C GLU A 102 20.04 5.15 20.52
N LYS A 103 20.14 4.03 19.79
CA LYS A 103 21.29 3.12 19.88
C LYS A 103 22.58 3.80 19.43
N VAL A 104 22.56 4.45 18.27
CA VAL A 104 23.73 5.18 17.75
C VAL A 104 24.17 6.28 18.72
N ARG A 105 23.22 7.03 19.31
CA ARG A 105 23.54 8.04 20.32
C ARG A 105 24.19 7.45 21.58
N LYS A 106 23.76 6.27 22.03
CA LYS A 106 24.37 5.59 23.19
C LYS A 106 25.77 5.07 22.87
N GLU A 107 26.00 4.58 21.66
CA GLU A 107 27.32 4.14 21.20
C GLU A 107 28.30 5.31 21.11
N ASN A 108 27.89 6.44 20.53
CA ASN A 108 28.72 7.64 20.44
C ASN A 108 29.15 8.16 21.82
N LYS A 109 28.23 8.19 22.80
CA LYS A 109 28.54 8.58 24.19
C LYS A 109 29.52 7.67 24.92
N LYS A 110 29.73 6.43 24.47
CA LYS A 110 30.69 5.49 25.07
C LYS A 110 32.09 5.62 24.47
N MET A 111 32.21 6.29 23.32
CA MET A 111 33.48 6.54 22.64
C MET A 111 34.07 7.91 23.02
N GLU A 112 33.30 8.76 23.69
CA GLU A 112 33.74 9.97 24.40
C GLU A 112 34.25 9.60 25.81
#